data_AF-A0A170X1B3-F1
#
_entry.id   AF-A0A170X1B3-F1
#
_cell.length_a   1.000
_cell.length_b   1.000
_cell.length_c   1.000
_cell.angle_alpha   90.00
_cell.angle_beta   90.00
_cell.angle_gamma   90.00
#
_symmetry.space_group_name_H-M   'P 1'
#
loop_
_entity.id
_entity.type
_entity.pdbx_description
1 polymer ?
#
loop_
_entity_poly.entity_id
_entity_poly.type
_entity_poly.pdbx_seq_one_letter_code
_entity_poly.pdbx_strand_id
1 'polypeptide(L)'
;MFKEKMKRVVLFRNGTNVDGKVVLVTHSLDELLTAAGNKFKITAKRLFTEKGGEIDDIKLIRDDDILYVSPANIISHLIPRQDPAVPILLLHRLSRKS
;
A
#
# COMPACT_ATOMS: atom_id res chain seq x y z
N MET A 1 -13.19 23.67 19.68
CA MET A 1 -13.17 23.07 18.33
C MET A 1 -11.82 22.40 18.13
N PHE A 2 -11.74 21.09 18.35
CA PHE A 2 -10.51 20.35 18.06
C PHE A 2 -10.40 20.25 16.55
N LYS A 3 -9.44 20.98 15.98
CA LYS A 3 -9.12 20.87 14.56
C LYS A 3 -8.54 19.47 14.37
N GLU A 4 -9.23 18.59 13.65
CA GLU A 4 -8.64 17.31 13.28
C GLU A 4 -7.29 17.60 12.63
N LYS A 5 -6.23 17.06 13.24
CA LYS A 5 -4.87 17.31 12.79
C LYS A 5 -4.74 16.57 11.45
N MET A 6 -4.40 17.32 10.40
CA MET A 6 -4.12 16.73 9.09
C MET A 6 -3.01 15.69 9.24
N LYS A 7 -3.27 14.47 8.76
CA LYS A 7 -2.31 13.36 8.81
C LYS A 7 -1.76 13.14 7.40
N ARG A 8 -0.47 12.89 7.29
CA ARG A 8 0.16 12.43 6.05
C ARG A 8 0.57 10.97 6.21
N VAL A 9 0.49 10.20 5.13
CA VAL A 9 0.93 8.80 5.11
C VAL A 9 1.82 8.55 3.90
N VAL A 10 2.63 7.51 4.00
CA VAL A 10 3.40 6.99 2.87
C VAL A 10 2.67 5.77 2.32
N LEU A 11 2.21 5.86 1.08
CA LEU A 11 1.56 4.75 0.39
C LEU A 11 2.55 4.00 -0.49
N PHE A 12 2.45 2.68 -0.48
CA PHE A 12 3.12 1.78 -1.41
C PHE A 12 2.10 0.92 -2.14
N ARG A 13 2.45 0.43 -3.33
CA ARG A 13 1.65 -0.62 -3.98
C ARG A 13 1.92 -1.95 -3.28
N ASN A 14 0.88 -2.76 -3.08
CA ASN A 14 1.04 -4.07 -2.45
C ASN A 14 2.07 -4.93 -3.22
N GLY A 15 3.03 -5.53 -2.50
CA GLY A 15 4.13 -6.32 -3.06
C GLY A 15 5.39 -5.53 -3.46
N THR A 16 5.44 -4.22 -3.26
CA THR A 16 6.66 -3.40 -3.48
C THR A 16 6.96 -2.52 -2.26
N ASN A 17 8.24 -2.24 -2.04
CA ASN A 17 8.75 -1.29 -1.05
C ASN A 17 9.47 -0.09 -1.69
N VAL A 18 9.34 0.08 -3.01
CA VAL A 18 9.90 1.20 -3.77
C VAL A 18 8.78 2.06 -4.37
N ASP A 19 9.12 3.30 -4.77
CA ASP A 19 8.19 4.28 -5.35
C ASP A 19 7.03 4.70 -4.43
N GLY A 20 7.31 4.76 -3.13
CA GLY A 20 6.37 5.26 -2.13
C GLY A 20 5.89 6.67 -2.44
N LYS A 21 4.61 6.94 -2.20
CA LYS A 21 4.00 8.24 -2.46
C LYS A 21 3.42 8.81 -1.17
N VAL A 22 3.84 10.02 -0.84
CA VAL A 22 3.27 10.76 0.29
C VAL A 22 1.89 11.28 -0.10
N VAL A 23 0.89 10.98 0.72
CA VAL A 23 -0.51 11.35 0.50
C VAL A 23 -1.08 11.93 1.78
N LEU A 24 -1.87 12.99 1.63
CA LEU A 24 -2.64 13.56 2.72
C LEU A 24 -3.85 12.68 3.00
N VAL A 25 -4.06 12.33 4.27
CA VAL A 25 -5.29 11.68 4.73
C VAL A 25 -6.35 12.77 4.87
N THR A 26 -7.37 12.71 4.03
CA THR A 26 -8.48 13.67 4.00
C THR A 26 -9.57 13.25 4.99
N HIS A 27 -10.82 13.06 4.55
CA HIS A 27 -11.96 12.83 5.42
C HIS A 27 -12.57 11.43 5.27
N SER A 28 -12.19 10.68 4.23
CA SER A 28 -12.72 9.34 3.98
C SER A 28 -11.66 8.38 3.42
N LEU A 29 -11.87 7.08 3.67
CA LEU A 29 -11.05 6.02 3.08
C LEU A 29 -11.22 5.98 1.55
N ASP A 30 -12.42 6.23 1.04
CA ASP A 30 -12.69 6.26 -0.41
C ASP A 30 -11.89 7.35 -1.14
N GLU A 31 -11.79 8.54 -0.55
CA GLU A 31 -10.94 9.61 -1.10
C GLU A 31 -9.46 9.21 -1.10
N LEU A 32 -8.98 8.61 0.00
CA LEU A 32 -7.60 8.13 0.09
C LEU A 32 -7.31 7.02 -0.93
N LEU A 33 -8.23 6.07 -1.08
CA LEU A 33 -8.17 5.00 -2.08
C LEU A 33 -8.19 5.58 -3.50
N THR A 34 -9.05 6.56 -3.77
CA THR A 34 -9.13 7.21 -5.08
C THR A 34 -7.83 7.95 -5.42
N ALA A 35 -7.28 8.71 -4.45
CA ALA A 35 -5.99 9.37 -4.60
C ALA A 35 -4.86 8.37 -4.85
N ALA A 36 -4.84 7.25 -4.11
CA ALA A 36 -3.89 6.17 -4.30
C ALA A 36 -4.02 5.53 -5.71
N GLY A 37 -5.26 5.22 -6.12
CA GLY A 37 -5.55 4.63 -7.42
C GLY A 37 -5.07 5.50 -8.59
N ASN A 38 -5.34 6.80 -8.52
CA ASN A 38 -4.87 7.77 -9.52
C ASN A 38 -3.34 7.87 -9.54
N LYS A 39 -2.70 7.88 -8.38
CA LYS A 39 -1.24 8.01 -8.24
C LYS A 39 -0.49 6.76 -8.70
N PHE A 40 -1.03 5.57 -8.45
CA PHE A 40 -0.43 4.28 -8.82
C PHE A 40 -0.98 3.70 -10.13
N LYS A 41 -1.96 4.37 -10.76
CA LYS A 41 -2.67 3.91 -11.96
C LYS A 41 -3.28 2.52 -11.79
N ILE A 42 -3.94 2.29 -10.64
CA ILE A 42 -4.62 1.03 -10.30
C ILE A 42 -6.03 1.30 -9.76
N THR A 43 -6.90 0.29 -9.81
CA THR A 43 -8.19 0.32 -9.11
C THR A 43 -7.99 -0.04 -7.64
N ALA A 44 -7.54 0.93 -6.85
CA ALA A 44 -7.35 0.78 -5.40
C ALA A 44 -8.68 0.48 -4.70
N LYS A 45 -8.71 -0.56 -3.86
CA LYS A 45 -9.93 -0.99 -3.15
C LYS A 45 -9.70 -1.33 -1.68
N ARG A 46 -8.47 -1.66 -1.30
CA ARG A 46 -8.12 -2.04 0.08
C ARG A 46 -6.81 -1.39 0.50
N LEU A 47 -6.71 -1.07 1.78
CA LEU A 47 -5.51 -0.55 2.43
C LEU A 47 -5.06 -1.51 3.52
N PHE A 48 -3.76 -1.68 3.64
CA PHE A 48 -3.15 -2.52 4.66
C PHE A 48 -2.04 -1.78 5.37
N THR A 49 -1.83 -2.10 6.63
CA THR A 49 -0.63 -1.71 7.38
C THR A 49 0.58 -2.51 6.90
N GLU A 50 1.78 -2.05 7.24
CA GLU A 50 3.03 -2.79 7.02
C GLU A 50 3.03 -4.22 7.58
N LYS A 51 2.20 -4.49 8.60
CA LYS A 51 2.17 -5.78 9.31
C LYS A 51 1.20 -6.80 8.72
N GLY A 52 0.35 -6.42 7.76
CA GLY A 52 -0.69 -7.33 7.29
C GLY A 52 -2.12 -6.91 7.55
N GLY A 53 -2.34 -6.00 8.50
CA GLY A 53 -3.69 -5.65 8.97
C GLY A 53 -4.42 -4.79 7.95
N GLU A 54 -5.61 -5.21 7.53
CA GLU A 54 -6.52 -4.41 6.71
C GLU A 54 -7.02 -3.20 7.51
N ILE A 55 -7.05 -2.03 6.88
CA ILE A 55 -7.59 -0.80 7.46
C ILE A 55 -9.00 -0.59 6.93
N ASP A 56 -9.96 -0.67 7.83
CA ASP A 56 -11.39 -0.48 7.59
C ASP A 56 -11.93 0.86 8.13
N ASP A 57 -11.21 1.52 9.04
CA ASP A 57 -11.54 2.85 9.57
C ASP A 57 -10.36 3.83 9.46
N ILE A 58 -10.61 5.02 8.89
CA ILE A 58 -9.64 6.13 8.75
C ILE A 58 -9.09 6.61 10.10
N LYS A 59 -9.84 6.42 11.19
CA LYS A 59 -9.42 6.80 12.55
C LYS A 59 -8.20 6.02 13.03
N LEU A 60 -7.99 4.81 12.49
CA LEU A 60 -6.87 3.95 12.83
C LEU A 60 -5.54 4.45 12.22
N ILE A 61 -5.62 5.28 11.17
CA ILE A 61 -4.46 5.85 10.50
C ILE A 61 -3.84 6.94 11.35
N ARG A 62 -2.52 6.91 11.50
CA ARG A 62 -1.71 7.92 12.19
C ARG A 62 -0.90 8.75 11.20
N ASP A 63 -0.38 9.86 11.71
CA ASP A 63 0.56 10.69 10.96
C ASP A 63 1.88 9.92 10.77
N ASP A 64 2.43 9.99 9.56
CA ASP A 64 3.60 9.26 9.08
C ASP A 64 3.46 7.73 9.01
N ASP A 65 2.22 7.19 9.03
CA ASP A 65 2.00 5.75 8.84
C ASP A 65 2.38 5.30 7.41
N ILE A 66 2.90 4.07 7.33
CA ILE A 66 3.19 3.37 6.07
C ILE A 66 2.04 2.41 5.75
N LEU A 67 1.38 2.64 4.62
CA LEU A 67 0.25 1.83 4.17
C LEU A 67 0.50 1.24 2.77
N TYR A 68 -0.16 0.11 2.51
CA TYR A 68 -0.09 -0.62 1.26
C TYR A 68 -1.45 -0.65 0.60
N VAL A 69 -1.52 -0.22 -0.65
CA VAL A 69 -2.75 -0.24 -1.45
C VAL A 69 -2.80 -1.47 -2.35
N SER A 70 -3.93 -2.18 -2.30
CA SER A 70 -4.19 -3.36 -3.13
C SER A 70 -5.45 -3.16 -3.98
N PRO A 71 -5.46 -3.65 -5.23
CA PRO A 71 -6.70 -3.79 -5.98
C PRO A 71 -7.56 -4.92 -5.39
N ALA A 72 -8.88 -4.86 -5.57
CA ALA A 72 -9.84 -5.79 -4.94
C ALA A 72 -9.56 -7.27 -5.27
N ASN A 73 -8.97 -7.54 -6.43
CA ASN A 73 -8.76 -8.90 -6.93
C ASN A 73 -7.43 -9.53 -6.49
N ILE A 74 -6.63 -8.83 -5.68
CA ILE A 74 -5.38 -9.37 -5.12
C ILE A 74 -5.63 -9.76 -3.66
N ILE A 75 -5.60 -11.06 -3.40
CA ILE A 75 -5.64 -11.63 -2.04
C ILE A 75 -4.41 -11.14 -1.28
N SER A 76 -4.62 -10.65 -0.06
CA SER A 76 -3.68 -9.98 0.87
C SER A 76 -2.41 -10.76 1.25
N HIS A 77 -2.15 -11.93 0.66
CA HIS A 77 -0.94 -12.73 0.89
C HIS A 77 0.35 -12.14 0.27
N LEU A 78 0.28 -10.98 -0.38
CA LEU A 78 1.40 -10.31 -1.06
C LEU A 78 1.74 -8.94 -0.45
N ILE A 79 1.41 -8.69 0.81
CA ILE A 79 2.14 -7.64 1.55
C ILE A 79 3.59 -8.10 1.54
N PRO A 80 4.55 -7.26 1.12
CA PRO A 80 5.92 -7.71 1.00
C PRO A 80 6.29 -8.23 2.38
N ARG A 81 6.42 -9.57 2.48
CA ARG A 81 7.22 -10.15 3.53
C ARG A 81 8.49 -9.31 3.51
N GLN A 82 8.90 -8.83 4.68
CA GLN A 82 10.25 -8.31 4.85
C GLN A 82 11.23 -9.46 4.58
N ASP A 83 11.32 -9.88 3.33
CA ASP A 83 12.37 -10.68 2.78
C ASP A 83 13.24 -9.67 2.02
N PRO A 84 14.23 -9.05 2.68
CA PRO A 84 15.31 -8.34 1.99
C PRO A 84 16.11 -9.26 1.04
N ALA A 85 15.72 -10.53 0.92
CA ALA A 85 16.42 -11.62 0.27
C ALA A 85 15.63 -12.25 -0.90
N VAL A 86 14.91 -11.47 -1.72
CA VAL A 86 14.64 -11.89 -3.11
C VAL A 86 15.40 -11.04 -4.13
N PRO A 87 16.75 -10.97 -4.06
CA PRO A 87 17.52 -10.56 -5.21
C PRO A 87 17.46 -11.70 -6.25
N ILE A 88 17.05 -11.38 -7.47
CA ILE A 88 17.53 -12.05 -8.70
C ILE A 88 17.00 -13.50 -8.95
N LEU A 89 16.41 -14.22 -7.99
CA LEU A 89 16.02 -15.63 -8.20
C LEU A 89 14.81 -15.86 -9.13
N LEU A 90 14.14 -14.81 -9.61
CA LEU A 90 13.10 -14.95 -10.65
C LEU A 90 13.66 -14.87 -12.09
N LEU A 91 14.90 -14.39 -12.28
CA LEU A 91 15.55 -14.39 -13.60
C LEU A 91 16.12 -15.76 -13.98
N HIS A 92 16.43 -16.62 -13.01
CA HIS A 92 17.00 -17.95 -13.29
C HIS A 92 15.96 -19.02 -13.69
N ARG A 93 14.66 -18.78 -13.46
CA ARG A 93 13.60 -19.75 -13.80
C ARG A 93 13.01 -19.59 -15.21
N LEU A 94 13.38 -18.53 -15.93
CA LEU A 94 13.01 -18.34 -17.35
C LEU A 94 14.12 -18.74 -18.33
N SER A 95 15.32 -19.14 -17.87
CA SER A 95 16.43 -19.56 -18.74
C SER A 95 16.59 -21.08 -18.89
N ARG A 96 15.79 -21.92 -18.21
CA ARG A 96 15.78 -23.39 -18.41
C ARG A 96 14.45 -23.91 -18.96
N LYS A 97 14.01 -23.30 -20.05
CA LYS A 97 13.16 -23.97 -21.05
C LYS A 97 13.72 -23.62 -22.43
N SER A 98 14.85 -24.23 -22.75
CA SER A 98 15.24 -24.52 -24.12
C SER A 98 15.31 -26.03 -24.28
#